data_AF-A0A7H5F3G5-F1
#
_entry.id   AF-A0A7H5F3G5-F1
#
_cell.length_a   1.000
_cell.length_b   1.000
_cell.length_c   1.000
_cell.angle_alpha   90.00
_cell.angle_beta   90.00
_cell.angle_gamma   90.00
#
_symmetry.space_group_name_H-M   'P 1'
#
loop_
_entity.id
_entity.type
_entity.pdbx_description
1 polymer ?
#
loop_
_entity_poly.entity_id
_entity_poly.type
_entity_poly.pdbx_seq_one_letter_code
_entity_poly.pdbx_strand_id
1 'polypeptide(L)'
;MRETLKYLILIAPTLLMGMAYYQINKPTPPTRGAELQKAVIETAELFRSTDMSYDGMAQALGVKVVYKDVLQNALGQTDCNATIWMKNGLNVPTKRFVFYHEVGHIVLNHCPDWPSNEETAQTEADYFGKYLAEELGQSINFYTQR
;
A
#
# COMPACT_ATOMS: atom_id res chain seq x y z
N MET A 1 38.23 52.97 -6.47
CA MET A 1 38.47 52.68 -7.89
C MET A 1 37.91 51.30 -8.21
N ARG A 2 37.01 51.25 -9.20
CA ARG A 2 36.63 50.15 -10.12
C ARG A 2 36.12 48.81 -9.52
N GLU A 3 34.81 48.54 -9.66
CA GLU A 3 34.15 47.75 -10.75
C GLU A 3 34.51 46.25 -10.65
N THR A 4 33.61 45.29 -10.41
CA THR A 4 32.55 44.88 -11.35
C THR A 4 31.56 43.89 -10.71
N LEU A 5 30.27 44.10 -10.97
CA LEU A 5 29.16 43.14 -10.77
C LEU A 5 29.23 42.00 -11.80
N LYS A 6 28.86 40.77 -11.41
CA LYS A 6 28.10 39.83 -12.27
C LYS A 6 27.04 39.09 -11.46
N TYR A 7 25.81 39.20 -11.96
CA TYR A 7 24.60 38.55 -11.50
C TYR A 7 24.67 37.02 -11.66
N LEU A 8 24.13 36.29 -10.69
CA LEU A 8 23.34 35.09 -10.95
C LEU A 8 22.21 35.01 -9.91
N ILE A 9 21.03 35.44 -10.32
CA ILE A 9 19.78 35.12 -9.64
C ILE A 9 19.36 33.74 -10.14
N LEU A 10 19.10 32.78 -9.25
CA LEU A 10 18.09 31.74 -9.50
C LEU A 10 17.60 31.12 -8.17
N ILE A 11 16.47 31.65 -7.70
CA ILE A 11 15.31 30.96 -7.11
C ILE A 11 15.58 29.95 -5.97
N ALA A 12 15.35 30.39 -4.73
CA ALA A 12 14.69 29.55 -3.72
C ALA A 12 13.17 29.58 -4.02
N PRO A 13 12.34 28.54 -3.75
CA PRO A 13 12.30 27.90 -2.43
C PRO A 13 11.82 26.42 -2.35
N THR A 14 11.99 25.82 -1.16
CA THR A 14 11.06 24.84 -0.55
C THR A 14 10.60 23.64 -1.38
N LEU A 15 11.36 22.52 -1.38
CA LEU A 15 10.80 21.20 -1.71
C LEU A 15 11.60 20.00 -1.19
N LEU A 16 12.46 20.19 -0.20
CA LEU A 16 13.25 19.10 0.41
C LEU A 16 12.88 18.80 1.87
N MET A 17 11.91 19.55 2.43
CA MET A 17 11.53 19.42 3.85
C MET A 17 10.24 18.61 4.07
N GLY A 18 9.61 18.11 3.00
CA GLY A 18 8.36 17.34 3.07
C GLY A 18 8.53 15.82 3.13
N MET A 19 9.66 15.28 2.69
CA MET A 19 9.88 13.82 2.62
C MET A 19 10.47 13.22 3.91
N ALA A 20 11.00 14.06 4.81
CA ALA A 20 11.65 13.62 6.04
C ALA A 20 10.71 13.58 7.27
N TYR A 21 9.51 14.18 7.18
CA TYR A 21 8.63 14.36 8.35
C TYR A 21 7.56 13.26 8.53
N TYR A 22 7.54 12.24 7.68
CA TYR A 22 6.59 11.12 7.80
C TYR A 22 7.21 9.80 8.25
N GLN A 23 8.45 9.82 8.75
CA GLN A 23 9.11 8.64 9.35
C GLN A 23 9.21 8.69 10.88
N ILE A 24 8.66 9.71 11.53
CA ILE A 24 8.76 9.86 12.98
C ILE A 24 7.43 9.39 13.58
N ASN A 25 7.32 8.09 13.88
CA ASN A 25 6.61 7.51 15.05
C ASN A 25 6.16 6.04 14.89
N LYS A 26 7.02 5.13 14.41
CA LYS A 26 7.25 3.78 14.98
C LYS A 26 8.63 3.30 14.47
N PRO A 27 9.46 2.62 15.27
CA PRO A 27 10.76 2.11 14.80
C PRO A 27 10.53 0.90 13.90
N THR A 28 10.46 1.09 12.59
CA THR A 28 10.65 -0.01 11.64
C THR A 28 12.15 -0.28 11.54
N PRO A 29 12.62 -1.53 11.75
CA PRO A 29 14.02 -1.87 11.51
C PRO A 29 14.41 -1.46 10.07
N PRO A 30 15.61 -0.91 9.86
CA PRO A 30 16.03 -0.38 8.56
C PRO A 30 16.02 -1.41 7.42
N THR A 31 16.04 -2.71 7.75
CA THR A 31 15.87 -3.82 6.80
C THR A 31 14.41 -4.06 6.39
N ARG A 32 13.48 -4.01 7.33
CA ARG A 32 12.05 -4.32 7.09
C ARG A 32 11.35 -3.25 6.25
N GLY A 33 11.77 -1.98 6.37
CA GLY A 33 11.28 -0.90 5.50
C GLY A 33 11.74 -1.04 4.05
N ALA A 34 12.98 -1.48 3.80
CA ALA A 34 13.49 -1.69 2.44
C ALA A 34 12.85 -2.93 1.79
N GLU A 35 12.63 -3.99 2.55
CA GLU A 35 11.91 -5.19 2.09
C GLU A 35 10.45 -4.88 1.73
N LEU A 36 9.75 -4.10 2.57
CA LEU A 36 8.40 -3.62 2.29
C LEU A 36 8.35 -2.80 1.00
N GLN A 37 9.25 -1.81 0.85
CA GLN A 37 9.30 -0.95 -0.33
C GLN A 37 9.59 -1.76 -1.60
N LYS A 38 10.51 -2.73 -1.53
CA LYS A 38 10.81 -3.62 -2.64
C LYS A 38 9.56 -4.43 -3.06
N ALA A 39 8.89 -5.05 -2.09
CA ALA A 39 7.68 -5.82 -2.34
C ALA A 39 6.56 -4.97 -2.97
N VAL A 40 6.42 -3.72 -2.52
CA VAL A 40 5.47 -2.75 -3.10
C VAL A 40 5.81 -2.45 -4.56
N ILE A 41 7.08 -2.17 -4.88
CA ILE A 41 7.52 -1.87 -6.25
C ILE A 41 7.29 -3.07 -7.18
N GLU A 42 7.73 -4.26 -6.77
CA GLU A 42 7.57 -5.49 -7.57
C GLU A 42 6.09 -5.82 -7.81
N THR A 43 5.25 -5.63 -6.79
CA THR A 43 3.79 -5.82 -6.92
C THR A 43 3.16 -4.78 -7.84
N ALA A 44 3.59 -3.52 -7.76
CA ALA A 44 3.11 -2.46 -8.64
C ALA A 44 3.48 -2.74 -10.10
N GLU A 45 4.71 -3.19 -10.37
CA GLU A 45 5.15 -3.61 -11.70
C GLU A 45 4.32 -4.79 -12.23
N LEU A 46 4.08 -5.80 -11.38
CA LEU A 46 3.22 -6.92 -11.73
C LEU A 46 1.81 -6.42 -12.10
N PHE A 47 1.20 -5.56 -11.29
CA PHE A 47 -0.15 -5.05 -11.54
C PHE A 47 -0.23 -4.22 -12.81
N ARG A 48 0.77 -3.38 -13.10
CA ARG A 48 0.84 -2.60 -14.35
C ARG A 48 0.90 -3.49 -15.61
N SER A 49 1.29 -4.76 -15.47
CA SER A 49 1.27 -5.74 -16.58
C SER A 49 -0.11 -6.40 -16.80
N THR A 50 -1.08 -6.13 -15.94
CA THR A 50 -2.46 -6.65 -16.03
C THR A 50 -3.41 -5.64 -16.67
N ASP A 51 -4.69 -5.99 -16.79
CA ASP A 51 -5.75 -5.05 -17.17
C ASP A 51 -6.12 -4.06 -16.05
N MET A 52 -5.42 -4.09 -14.91
CA MET A 52 -5.63 -3.27 -13.73
C MET A 52 -7.03 -3.43 -13.08
N SER A 53 -7.77 -4.48 -13.46
CA SER A 53 -8.96 -4.92 -12.72
C SER A 53 -8.55 -5.67 -11.45
N TYR A 54 -9.41 -5.69 -10.42
CA TYR A 54 -9.12 -6.46 -9.20
C TYR A 54 -8.96 -7.95 -9.49
N ASP A 55 -9.73 -8.48 -10.43
CA ASP A 55 -9.66 -9.89 -10.84
C ASP A 55 -8.36 -10.18 -11.60
N GLY A 56 -7.94 -9.29 -12.52
CA GLY A 56 -6.68 -9.41 -13.24
C GLY A 56 -5.46 -9.31 -12.33
N MET A 57 -5.46 -8.34 -11.41
CA MET A 57 -4.41 -8.19 -10.38
C MET A 57 -4.34 -9.41 -9.45
N ALA A 58 -5.48 -9.92 -8.99
CA ALA A 58 -5.56 -11.13 -8.18
C ALA A 58 -5.05 -12.37 -8.94
N GLN A 59 -5.47 -12.53 -10.20
CA GLN A 59 -5.05 -13.64 -11.05
C GLN A 59 -3.52 -13.65 -11.26
N ALA A 60 -2.90 -12.48 -11.42
CA ALA A 60 -1.44 -12.37 -11.54
C ALA A 60 -0.70 -12.84 -10.28
N LEU A 61 -1.34 -12.78 -9.11
CA LEU A 61 -0.84 -13.34 -7.84
C LEU A 61 -1.25 -14.80 -7.62
N GLY A 62 -1.96 -15.41 -8.57
CA GLY A 62 -2.51 -16.76 -8.43
C GLY A 62 -3.68 -16.86 -7.44
N VAL A 63 -4.34 -15.74 -7.15
CA VAL A 63 -5.48 -15.67 -6.21
C VAL A 63 -6.78 -15.28 -6.92
N LYS A 64 -7.93 -15.53 -6.28
CA LYS A 64 -9.26 -15.13 -6.75
C LYS A 64 -9.87 -14.07 -5.83
N VAL A 65 -10.66 -13.17 -6.38
CA VAL A 65 -11.49 -12.25 -5.60
C VAL A 65 -12.91 -12.79 -5.51
N VAL A 66 -13.50 -12.78 -4.32
CA VAL A 66 -14.89 -13.19 -4.07
C VAL A 66 -15.60 -12.09 -3.29
N TYR A 67 -16.71 -11.59 -3.81
CA TYR A 67 -17.49 -10.57 -3.14
C TYR A 67 -18.62 -11.17 -2.29
N LYS A 68 -18.83 -10.62 -1.09
CA LYS A 68 -19.89 -11.03 -0.16
C LYS A 68 -20.63 -9.81 0.41
N ASP A 69 -21.94 -9.94 0.62
CA ASP A 69 -22.72 -8.88 1.27
C ASP A 69 -22.40 -8.76 2.77
N VAL A 70 -22.06 -9.89 3.40
CA VAL A 70 -21.72 -9.97 4.81
C VAL A 70 -20.34 -10.61 4.99
N LEU A 71 -19.42 -9.81 5.53
CA LEU A 71 -18.19 -10.23 6.18
C LEU A 71 -18.30 -9.78 7.64
N GLN A 72 -18.20 -10.70 8.60
CA GLN A 72 -18.32 -10.36 10.01
C GLN A 72 -17.12 -9.52 10.44
N ASN A 73 -17.36 -8.30 10.92
CA ASN A 73 -16.36 -7.38 11.48
C ASN A 73 -15.17 -7.05 10.56
N ALA A 74 -15.32 -7.21 9.24
CA ALA A 74 -14.25 -6.93 8.28
C ALA A 74 -14.81 -6.39 6.95
N LEU A 75 -13.97 -5.66 6.21
CA LEU A 75 -14.27 -5.20 4.86
C LEU A 75 -13.59 -6.06 3.79
N GLY A 76 -12.48 -6.70 4.16
CA GLY A 76 -11.77 -7.69 3.37
C GLY A 76 -11.24 -8.80 4.27
N GLN A 77 -10.91 -9.92 3.67
CA GLN A 77 -10.25 -11.04 4.32
C GLN A 77 -9.50 -11.84 3.27
N THR A 78 -8.32 -12.35 3.61
CA THR A 78 -7.62 -13.39 2.83
C THR A 78 -7.46 -14.65 3.68
N ASP A 79 -7.66 -15.83 3.09
CA ASP A 79 -7.39 -17.11 3.77
C ASP A 79 -6.00 -17.67 3.47
N CYS A 80 -5.18 -16.91 2.74
CA CYS A 80 -3.87 -17.36 2.27
C CYS A 80 -3.88 -18.63 1.40
N ASN A 81 -5.05 -19.22 1.16
CA ASN A 81 -5.31 -20.38 0.29
C ASN A 81 -5.83 -19.91 -1.08
N ALA A 82 -5.37 -18.74 -1.51
CA ALA A 82 -5.65 -18.12 -2.80
C ALA A 82 -6.98 -17.39 -2.94
N THR A 83 -7.66 -16.97 -1.86
CA THR A 83 -8.88 -16.16 -1.97
C THR A 83 -8.78 -14.84 -1.21
N ILE A 84 -9.10 -13.74 -1.89
CA ILE A 84 -9.43 -12.46 -1.27
C ILE A 84 -10.96 -12.33 -1.23
N TRP A 85 -11.56 -12.33 -0.06
CA TRP A 85 -12.96 -11.94 0.12
C TRP A 85 -13.07 -10.45 0.32
N MET A 86 -14.04 -9.83 -0.35
CA MET A 86 -14.31 -8.40 -0.23
C MET A 86 -15.79 -8.15 0.06
N LYS A 87 -16.07 -7.14 0.88
CA LYS A 87 -17.44 -6.68 1.11
C LYS A 87 -18.01 -6.02 -0.15
N ASN A 88 -19.27 -6.32 -0.46
CA ASN A 88 -20.02 -5.63 -1.52
C ASN A 88 -20.35 -4.17 -1.14
N GLY A 89 -20.61 -3.35 -2.16
CA GLY A 89 -21.08 -1.97 -1.97
C GLY A 89 -20.05 -0.96 -1.47
N LEU A 90 -18.77 -1.34 -1.35
CA LEU A 90 -17.70 -0.41 -1.01
C LEU A 90 -17.49 0.62 -2.13
N ASN A 91 -17.34 1.90 -1.74
CA ASN A 91 -16.92 2.95 -2.67
C ASN A 91 -15.50 2.66 -3.20
N VAL A 92 -15.16 3.23 -4.36
CA VAL A 92 -13.91 2.89 -5.07
C VAL A 92 -12.65 3.08 -4.22
N PRO A 93 -12.42 4.21 -3.53
CA PRO A 93 -11.21 4.39 -2.71
C PRO A 93 -11.10 3.40 -1.54
N THR A 94 -12.24 3.02 -0.94
CA THR A 94 -12.28 2.04 0.16
C THR A 94 -12.01 0.64 -0.36
N LYS A 95 -12.69 0.27 -1.45
CA LYS A 95 -12.51 -1.03 -2.10
C LYS A 95 -11.04 -1.24 -2.48
N ARG A 96 -10.41 -0.21 -3.04
CA ARG A 96 -9.00 -0.22 -3.41
C ARG A 96 -8.08 -0.45 -2.21
N PHE A 97 -8.27 0.31 -1.13
CA PHE A 97 -7.49 0.13 0.09
C PHE A 97 -7.61 -1.29 0.64
N VAL A 98 -8.85 -1.79 0.77
CA VAL A 98 -9.13 -3.14 1.26
C VAL A 98 -8.43 -4.18 0.39
N PHE A 99 -8.56 -4.09 -0.93
CA PHE A 99 -7.89 -5.02 -1.83
C PHE A 99 -6.37 -5.01 -1.65
N TYR A 100 -5.72 -3.85 -1.63
CA TYR A 100 -4.27 -3.77 -1.48
C TYR A 100 -3.79 -4.17 -0.09
N HIS A 101 -4.58 -3.94 0.95
CA HIS A 101 -4.32 -4.46 2.29
C HIS A 101 -4.28 -6.00 2.28
N GLU A 102 -5.29 -6.66 1.70
CA GLU A 102 -5.31 -8.13 1.62
C GLU A 102 -4.18 -8.69 0.73
N VAL A 103 -3.80 -7.98 -0.32
CA VAL A 103 -2.59 -8.30 -1.11
C VAL A 103 -1.33 -8.22 -0.23
N GLY A 104 -1.24 -7.23 0.67
CA GLY A 104 -0.13 -7.11 1.61
C GLY A 104 0.02 -8.35 2.50
N HIS A 105 -1.07 -8.89 3.02
CA HIS A 105 -1.03 -10.15 3.79
C HIS A 105 -0.47 -11.33 2.97
N ILE A 106 -0.82 -11.41 1.68
CA ILE A 106 -0.36 -12.46 0.77
C ILE A 106 1.14 -12.28 0.47
N VAL A 107 1.53 -11.09 0.02
CA VAL A 107 2.90 -10.79 -0.46
C VAL A 107 3.91 -10.85 0.68
N LEU A 108 3.54 -10.39 1.87
CA LEU A 108 4.40 -10.41 3.05
C LEU A 108 4.32 -11.73 3.83
N ASN A 109 3.54 -12.70 3.34
CA ASN A 109 3.37 -14.03 3.94
C ASN A 109 2.94 -13.98 5.42
N HIS A 110 2.01 -13.10 5.77
CA HIS A 110 1.44 -12.95 7.13
C HIS A 110 0.43 -14.04 7.50
N CYS A 111 0.57 -15.21 6.88
CA CYS A 111 -0.42 -16.26 6.79
C CYS A 111 -0.42 -17.37 7.86
N PRO A 112 0.54 -17.52 8.80
CA PRO A 112 0.57 -18.74 9.61
C PRO A 112 -0.56 -18.87 10.65
N ASP A 113 -1.23 -17.81 11.11
CA ASP A 113 -2.30 -17.94 12.10
C ASP A 113 -3.45 -16.97 11.82
N TRP A 114 -4.57 -17.48 11.27
CA TRP A 114 -5.81 -16.72 11.22
C TRP A 114 -6.57 -16.84 12.55
N PRO A 115 -7.12 -15.73 13.08
CA PRO A 115 -6.94 -14.38 12.55
C PRO A 115 -5.53 -13.90 12.91
N SER A 116 -4.84 -13.24 11.97
CA SER A 116 -3.52 -12.66 12.24
C SER A 116 -3.73 -11.44 13.12
N ASN A 117 -3.99 -11.73 14.39
CA ASN A 117 -4.25 -10.79 15.47
C ASN A 117 -2.98 -10.04 15.86
N GLU A 118 -1.85 -10.39 15.23
CA GLU A 118 -0.61 -9.66 15.38
C GLU A 118 -0.78 -8.27 14.78
N GLU A 119 -0.88 -7.27 15.66
CA GLU A 119 -0.96 -5.85 15.35
C GLU A 119 0.07 -5.45 14.26
N THR A 120 1.26 -6.07 14.29
CA THR A 120 2.33 -5.89 13.33
C THR A 120 1.96 -6.31 11.92
N ALA A 121 1.46 -7.54 11.71
CA ALA A 121 1.10 -8.05 10.38
C ALA A 121 0.07 -7.15 9.69
N GLN A 122 -0.92 -6.73 10.46
CA GLN A 122 -1.98 -5.87 9.98
C GLN A 122 -1.50 -4.43 9.71
N THR A 123 -0.62 -3.90 10.57
CA THR A 123 0.01 -2.58 10.34
C THR A 123 0.86 -2.58 9.07
N GLU A 124 1.55 -3.67 8.79
CA GLU A 124 2.37 -3.80 7.59
C GLU A 124 1.54 -3.99 6.33
N ALA A 125 0.44 -4.74 6.40
CA ALA A 125 -0.55 -4.80 5.33
C ALA A 125 -1.18 -3.42 5.05
N ASP A 126 -1.44 -2.63 6.10
CA ASP A 126 -1.91 -1.25 5.95
C ASP A 126 -0.88 -0.39 5.20
N TYR A 127 0.40 -0.39 5.64
CA TYR A 127 1.45 0.36 4.97
C TYR A 127 1.69 -0.11 3.53
N PHE A 128 1.71 -1.42 3.31
CA PHE A 128 1.80 -2.00 1.97
C PHE A 128 0.69 -1.46 1.07
N GLY A 129 -0.56 -1.54 1.53
CA GLY A 129 -1.72 -1.10 0.76
C GLY A 129 -1.69 0.39 0.43
N LYS A 130 -1.19 1.21 1.37
CA LYS A 130 -0.97 2.64 1.15
C LYS A 130 0.10 2.90 0.09
N TYR A 131 1.30 2.35 0.26
CA TYR A 131 2.41 2.62 -0.64
C TYR A 131 2.15 2.04 -2.03
N LEU A 132 1.49 0.89 -2.14
CA LEU A 132 1.09 0.34 -3.43
C LEU A 132 0.11 1.27 -4.18
N ALA A 133 -0.85 1.87 -3.46
CA ALA A 133 -1.74 2.86 -4.07
C ALA A 133 -0.96 4.10 -4.56
N GLU A 134 0.00 4.58 -3.77
CA GLU A 134 0.88 5.70 -4.15
C GLU A 134 1.72 5.37 -5.40
N GLU A 135 2.35 4.20 -5.43
CA GLU A 135 3.13 3.73 -6.60
C GLU A 135 2.27 3.61 -7.87
N LEU A 136 1.01 3.20 -7.73
CA LEU A 136 0.08 3.09 -8.86
C LEU A 136 -0.61 4.42 -9.21
N GLY A 137 -0.32 5.51 -8.49
CA GLY A 137 -0.94 6.82 -8.71
C GLY A 137 -2.44 6.85 -8.38
N GLN A 138 -2.89 6.03 -7.43
CA GLN A 138 -4.30 5.84 -7.10
C GLN A 138 -4.65 6.37 -5.72
N SER A 139 -5.83 6.98 -5.60
CA SER A 139 -6.34 7.50 -4.33
C SER A 139 -6.96 6.39 -3.47
N ILE A 140 -6.67 6.38 -2.18
CA ILE A 140 -7.32 5.45 -1.23
C ILE A 140 -7.93 6.21 -0.06
N ASN A 141 -8.93 5.60 0.56
CA ASN A 141 -9.35 5.97 1.90
C ASN A 141 -8.62 5.04 2.87
N PHE A 142 -7.60 5.58 3.54
CA PHE A 142 -6.87 4.83 4.54
C PHE A 142 -7.72 4.73 5.81
N TYR A 143 -8.14 3.51 6.16
CA TYR A 143 -8.93 3.27 7.37
C TYR A 143 -8.00 2.74 8.47
N THR A 144 -7.73 3.57 9.48
CA THR A 144 -7.00 3.14 10.69
C THR A 144 -7.91 2.62 11.80
N GLN A 145 -9.23 2.75 11.65
CA GLN A 145 -10.18 2.31 12.67
C GLN A 145 -10.63 0.88 12.38
N ARG A 146 -10.22 -0.03 13.26
CA ARG A 146 -10.72 -1.40 13.39
C ARG A 146 -11.69 -1.45 14.56
#